data_AF-A0A9E2RBE7-F1
#
_entry.id   AF-A0A9E2RBE7-F1
#
_cell.length_a   1.000
_cell.length_b   1.000
_cell.length_c   1.000
_cell.angle_alpha   90.00
_cell.angle_beta   90.00
_cell.angle_gamma   90.00
#
_symmetry.space_group_name_H-M   'P 1'
#
loop_
_entity.id
_entity.type
_entity.pdbx_description
1 polymer ?
#
loop_
_entity_poly.entity_id
_entity_poly.type
_entity_poly.pdbx_seq_one_letter_code
_entity_poly.pdbx_strand_id
1 'polypeptide(L)'
;MVGKKRVDLVQVAKAQKFLLFGLLTMVVCYALVVGGAAGFGGDAALVILPLMLVYLAAIICVIIGVIRLSKAVGTHIVLAIIAGILLIIPLFGLFIMLRENARATKALKDAGVKVGLLGVSKEEMKKLVDGVCRSCGYDMRSLPGLQCPECGAAA
;
A
#
# COMPACT_ATOMS: atom_id res chain seq x y z
N MET A 1 20.48 12.49 18.23
CA MET A 1 19.79 12.54 16.92
C MET A 1 19.75 11.13 16.35
N VAL A 2 18.66 10.40 16.61
CA VAL A 2 18.52 8.98 16.26
C VAL A 2 18.45 8.85 14.74
N GLY A 3 19.33 8.02 14.18
CA GLY A 3 19.44 7.76 12.74
C GLY A 3 18.08 7.52 12.10
N LYS A 4 17.65 8.49 11.30
CA LYS A 4 16.41 8.43 10.53
C LYS A 4 16.60 7.34 9.47
N LYS A 5 16.20 6.10 9.80
CA LYS A 5 16.17 4.96 8.87
C LYS A 5 15.48 5.46 7.60
N ARG A 6 16.22 5.58 6.48
CA ARG A 6 15.66 6.11 5.23
C ARG A 6 14.49 5.20 4.88
N VAL A 7 13.28 5.75 4.98
CA VAL A 7 12.05 5.06 4.63
C VAL A 7 12.15 4.74 3.15
N ASP A 8 12.15 3.46 2.79
CA ASP A 8 12.16 3.03 1.40
C ASP A 8 10.79 3.35 0.78
N LEU A 9 10.69 4.54 0.19
CA LEU A 9 9.47 5.08 -0.39
C LEU A 9 8.91 4.19 -1.49
N VAL A 10 9.77 3.44 -2.19
CA VAL A 10 9.38 2.48 -3.23
C VAL A 10 8.70 1.26 -2.60
N GLN A 11 9.24 0.75 -1.48
CA GLN A 11 8.57 -0.32 -0.72
C GLN A 11 7.24 0.13 -0.14
N VAL A 12 7.16 1.36 0.38
CA VAL A 12 5.91 1.93 0.91
C VAL A 12 4.84 1.98 -0.18
N ALA A 13 5.16 2.50 -1.37
CA ALA A 13 4.22 2.58 -2.49
C ALA A 13 3.73 1.18 -2.95
N LYS A 14 4.62 0.19 -3.03
CA LYS A 14 4.26 -1.20 -3.37
C LYS A 14 3.35 -1.84 -2.33
N ALA A 15 3.68 -1.67 -1.05
CA ALA A 15 2.89 -2.22 0.06
C ALA A 15 1.49 -1.57 0.14
N GLN A 16 1.39 -0.27 -0.10
CA GLN A 16 0.12 0.48 -0.17
C GLN A 16 -0.78 -0.05 -1.30
N LYS A 17 -0.22 -0.26 -2.50
CA LYS A 17 -0.98 -0.80 -3.64
C LYS A 17 -1.47 -2.23 -3.37
N PHE A 18 -0.63 -3.06 -2.77
CA PHE A 18 -1.00 -4.43 -2.38
C PHE A 18 -2.15 -4.45 -1.36
N LEU A 19 -2.10 -3.56 -0.35
CA LEU A 19 -3.17 -3.41 0.64
C LEU A 19 -4.49 -2.97 0.02
N LEU A 20 -4.45 -2.01 -0.91
CA LEU A 20 -5.65 -1.53 -1.59
C LEU A 20 -6.35 -2.65 -2.38
N PHE A 21 -5.59 -3.46 -3.10
CA PHE A 21 -6.14 -4.62 -3.82
C PHE A 21 -6.69 -5.68 -2.86
N GLY A 22 -5.99 -5.98 -1.76
CA GLY A 22 -6.46 -6.93 -0.75
C GLY A 22 -7.79 -6.51 -0.12
N LEU A 23 -7.95 -5.22 0.18
CA LEU A 23 -9.20 -4.65 0.68
C LEU A 23 -10.33 -4.76 -0.35
N LEU A 24 -10.05 -4.40 -1.61
CA LEU A 24 -11.03 -4.53 -2.70
C LEU A 24 -11.51 -5.98 -2.85
N THR A 25 -10.59 -6.95 -2.83
CA THR A 25 -10.92 -8.38 -2.88
C THR A 25 -11.80 -8.78 -1.70
N MET A 26 -11.50 -8.32 -0.48
CA MET A 26 -12.36 -8.58 0.68
C MET A 26 -13.77 -8.04 0.51
N VAL A 27 -13.91 -6.79 0.07
CA VAL A 27 -15.22 -6.15 -0.12
C VAL A 27 -16.03 -6.87 -1.19
N VAL A 28 -15.40 -7.24 -2.31
CA VAL A 28 -16.04 -8.00 -3.39
C VAL A 28 -16.45 -9.39 -2.91
N CYS A 29 -15.55 -10.13 -2.25
CA CYS A 29 -15.89 -11.44 -1.68
C CYS A 29 -17.04 -11.35 -0.68
N TYR A 30 -17.02 -10.37 0.23
CA TYR A 30 -18.10 -10.18 1.20
C TYR A 30 -19.43 -9.86 0.50
N ALA A 31 -19.42 -8.96 -0.49
CA ALA A 31 -20.61 -8.63 -1.27
C ALA A 31 -21.15 -9.83 -2.06
N LEU A 32 -20.28 -10.71 -2.58
CA LEU A 32 -20.68 -11.94 -3.26
C LEU A 32 -21.20 -13.01 -2.30
N VAL A 33 -20.66 -13.14 -1.09
CA VAL A 33 -21.22 -14.03 -0.05
C VAL A 33 -22.62 -13.55 0.34
N VAL A 34 -22.75 -12.27 0.69
CA VAL A 34 -24.01 -11.69 1.19
C VAL A 34 -25.06 -11.59 0.08
N GLY A 35 -24.67 -11.15 -1.12
CA GLY A 35 -25.56 -11.03 -2.28
C GLY A 35 -25.88 -12.37 -2.93
N GLY A 36 -24.93 -13.31 -2.95
CA GLY A 36 -25.13 -14.66 -3.45
C GLY A 36 -26.04 -15.51 -2.57
N ALA A 37 -25.97 -15.34 -1.24
CA ALA A 37 -26.88 -16.01 -0.30
C ALA A 37 -28.37 -15.69 -0.55
N ALA A 38 -28.68 -14.57 -1.22
CA ALA A 38 -30.04 -14.18 -1.58
C ALA A 38 -30.51 -14.67 -2.96
N GLY A 39 -29.61 -15.15 -3.84
CA GLY A 39 -29.91 -15.41 -5.25
C GLY A 39 -29.62 -16.83 -5.76
N PHE A 40 -28.78 -17.62 -5.08
CA PHE A 40 -28.44 -18.98 -5.53
C PHE A 40 -29.40 -20.02 -4.93
N GLY A 41 -30.47 -20.32 -5.66
CA GLY A 41 -31.29 -21.50 -5.44
C GLY A 41 -30.57 -22.76 -5.94
N GLY A 42 -30.04 -23.56 -5.01
CA GLY A 42 -29.37 -24.83 -5.28
C GLY A 42 -27.97 -24.91 -4.64
N ASP A 43 -27.70 -26.00 -3.91
CA ASP A 43 -26.45 -26.39 -3.23
C ASP A 43 -25.49 -25.24 -2.89
N ALA A 44 -25.99 -24.28 -2.10
CA ALA A 44 -25.24 -23.12 -1.65
C ALA A 44 -23.87 -23.49 -1.02
N ALA A 45 -23.74 -24.71 -0.49
CA ALA A 45 -22.49 -25.24 0.05
C ALA A 45 -21.34 -25.29 -0.97
N LEU A 46 -21.61 -25.60 -2.25
CA LEU A 46 -20.58 -25.69 -3.30
C LEU A 46 -19.99 -24.33 -3.68
N VAL A 47 -20.74 -23.24 -3.48
CA VAL A 47 -20.30 -21.87 -3.79
C VAL A 47 -19.76 -21.16 -2.54
N ILE A 48 -20.37 -21.38 -1.37
CA ILE A 48 -19.99 -20.72 -0.11
C ILE A 48 -18.63 -21.19 0.39
N LEU A 49 -18.34 -22.50 0.32
CA LEU A 49 -17.09 -23.06 0.82
C LEU A 49 -15.82 -22.49 0.13
N PRO A 50 -15.73 -22.45 -1.22
CA PRO A 50 -14.58 -21.82 -1.87
C PRO A 50 -14.53 -20.31 -1.63
N LEU A 51 -15.66 -19.61 -1.53
CA LEU A 51 -15.66 -18.18 -1.19
C LEU A 51 -15.10 -17.92 0.21
N MET A 52 -15.44 -18.74 1.20
CA MET A 52 -14.91 -18.65 2.55
C MET A 52 -13.38 -18.87 2.58
N LEU A 53 -12.87 -19.82 1.79
CA LEU A 53 -11.43 -20.03 1.64
C LEU A 53 -10.71 -18.83 1.01
N VAL A 54 -11.30 -18.24 -0.03
CA VAL A 54 -10.77 -17.01 -0.66
C VAL A 54 -10.79 -15.85 0.32
N TYR A 55 -11.86 -15.71 1.11
CA TYR A 55 -11.97 -14.68 2.14
C TYR A 55 -10.89 -14.86 3.23
N LEU A 56 -10.67 -16.08 3.71
CA LEU A 56 -9.61 -16.38 4.67
C LEU A 56 -8.22 -16.07 4.11
N ALA A 57 -7.95 -16.45 2.85
CA ALA A 57 -6.70 -16.10 2.17
C ALA A 57 -6.51 -14.58 2.03
N ALA A 58 -7.59 -13.84 1.75
CA ALA A 58 -7.57 -12.38 1.67
C ALA A 58 -7.23 -11.74 3.03
N ILE A 59 -7.75 -12.27 4.16
CA ILE A 59 -7.38 -11.82 5.52
C ILE A 59 -5.88 -11.94 5.72
N ILE A 60 -5.32 -13.11 5.42
CA ILE A 60 -3.89 -13.38 5.60
C ILE A 60 -3.06 -12.41 4.75
N CYS A 61 -3.43 -12.21 3.49
CA CYS A 61 -2.77 -11.26 2.60
C CYS A 61 -2.81 -9.83 3.15
N VAL A 62 -3.96 -9.35 3.61
CA VAL A 62 -4.10 -8.00 4.18
C VAL A 62 -3.21 -7.83 5.41
N ILE A 63 -3.19 -8.82 6.32
CA ILE A 63 -2.31 -8.81 7.50
C ILE A 63 -0.84 -8.69 7.10
N ILE A 64 -0.39 -9.52 6.14
CA ILE A 64 0.99 -9.46 5.62
C ILE A 64 1.29 -8.08 5.00
N GLY A 65 0.32 -7.52 4.28
CA GLY A 65 0.41 -6.18 3.69
C GLY A 65 0.60 -5.10 4.75
N VAL A 66 -0.19 -5.13 5.84
CA VAL A 66 -0.11 -4.16 6.95
C VAL A 66 1.23 -4.26 7.65
N ILE A 67 1.71 -5.48 7.91
CA ILE A 67 3.01 -5.70 8.56
C ILE A 67 4.15 -5.17 7.68
N ARG A 68 4.12 -5.44 6.37
CA ARG A 68 5.12 -4.93 5.41
C ARG A 68 5.10 -3.41 5.33
N LEU A 69 3.92 -2.80 5.23
CA LEU A 69 3.78 -1.35 5.18
C LEU A 69 4.29 -0.71 6.48
N SER A 70 3.91 -1.27 7.63
CA SER A 70 4.32 -0.74 8.94
C SER A 70 5.84 -0.82 9.15
N LYS A 71 6.47 -1.91 8.71
CA LYS A 71 7.93 -2.05 8.71
C LYS A 71 8.60 -1.03 7.79
N ALA A 72 8.02 -0.76 6.61
CA ALA A 72 8.57 0.19 5.65
C ALA A 72 8.44 1.65 6.15
N VAL A 73 7.29 2.00 6.75
CA VAL A 73 7.00 3.35 7.30
C VAL A 73 7.70 3.60 8.64
N GLY A 74 8.24 2.57 9.30
CA GLY A 74 8.95 2.69 10.57
C GLY A 74 8.04 2.82 11.79
N THR A 75 6.81 2.32 11.70
CA THR A 75 5.85 2.31 12.81
C THR A 75 6.14 1.15 13.77
N HIS A 76 5.77 1.27 15.05
CA HIS A 76 5.94 0.19 16.02
C HIS A 76 5.15 -1.06 15.58
N ILE A 77 5.85 -2.19 15.41
CA ILE A 77 5.29 -3.47 14.92
C ILE A 77 4.11 -3.94 15.77
N VAL A 78 4.12 -3.65 17.08
CA VAL A 78 3.01 -3.99 18.00
C VAL A 78 1.72 -3.28 17.58
N LEU A 79 1.79 -2.00 17.19
CA LEU A 79 0.64 -1.24 16.71
C LEU A 79 0.11 -1.79 15.38
N ALA A 80 1.00 -2.30 14.52
CA ALA A 80 0.63 -2.97 13.26
C ALA A 80 -0.09 -4.30 13.47
N ILE A 81 0.36 -5.08 14.47
CA ILE A 81 -0.26 -6.37 14.83
C ILE A 81 -1.63 -6.12 15.47
N ILE A 82 -1.72 -5.18 16.42
CA ILE A 82 -2.99 -4.77 17.02
C ILE A 82 -3.95 -4.27 15.94
N ALA A 83 -3.46 -3.49 14.98
CA ALA A 83 -4.24 -3.08 13.81
C ALA A 83 -4.71 -4.25 12.93
N GLY A 84 -3.85 -5.24 12.70
CA GLY A 84 -4.18 -6.46 11.96
C GLY A 84 -5.24 -7.32 12.65
N ILE A 85 -5.28 -7.31 13.98
CA ILE A 85 -6.31 -8.00 14.77
C ILE A 85 -7.61 -7.19 14.78
N LEU A 86 -7.53 -5.86 14.95
CA LEU A 86 -8.71 -4.99 14.85
C LEU A 86 -9.34 -4.96 13.45
N LEU A 87 -8.61 -5.40 12.41
CA LEU A 87 -9.09 -5.60 11.05
C LEU A 87 -10.19 -6.66 10.94
N ILE A 88 -10.33 -7.54 11.94
CA ILE A 88 -11.46 -8.48 12.07
C ILE A 88 -12.78 -7.72 12.28
N ILE A 89 -12.73 -6.50 12.82
CA ILE A 89 -13.87 -5.58 12.87
C ILE A 89 -13.83 -4.75 11.58
N PRO A 90 -14.75 -4.97 10.62
CA PRO A 90 -14.65 -4.43 9.25
C PRO A 90 -14.45 -2.92 9.19
N LEU A 91 -15.09 -2.19 10.11
CA LEU A 91 -15.02 -0.72 10.17
C LEU A 91 -13.71 -0.19 10.76
N PHE A 92 -13.15 -0.85 11.76
CA PHE A 92 -11.87 -0.45 12.35
C PHE A 92 -10.70 -0.76 11.41
N GLY A 93 -10.78 -1.88 10.68
CA GLY A 93 -9.79 -2.21 9.65
C GLY A 93 -9.74 -1.16 8.54
N LEU A 94 -10.90 -0.66 8.11
CA LEU A 94 -10.98 0.44 7.16
C LEU A 94 -10.31 1.71 7.72
N PHE A 95 -10.58 2.05 8.99
CA PHE A 95 -10.04 3.27 9.61
C PHE A 95 -8.50 3.24 9.72
N ILE A 96 -7.93 2.11 10.13
CA ILE A 96 -6.48 1.98 10.25
C ILE A 96 -5.82 1.95 8.88
N MET A 97 -6.43 1.25 7.92
CA MET A 97 -5.95 1.24 6.54
C MET A 97 -5.98 2.65 5.94
N LEU A 98 -7.04 3.42 6.15
CA LEU A 98 -7.13 4.83 5.71
C LEU A 98 -6.06 5.71 6.38
N ARG A 99 -5.82 5.53 7.68
CA ARG A 99 -4.78 6.29 8.39
C ARG A 99 -3.36 5.99 7.87
N GLU A 100 -3.03 4.71 7.69
CA GLU A 100 -1.72 4.30 7.15
C GLU A 100 -1.58 4.71 5.66
N ASN A 101 -2.66 4.62 4.89
CA ASN A 101 -2.73 5.07 3.50
C ASN A 101 -2.53 6.60 3.40
N ALA A 102 -3.13 7.37 4.30
CA ALA A 102 -2.94 8.82 4.39
C ALA A 102 -1.49 9.17 4.77
N ARG A 103 -0.89 8.41 5.69
CA ARG A 103 0.49 8.61 6.13
C ARG A 103 1.50 8.25 5.03
N ALA A 104 1.30 7.16 4.31
CA ALA A 104 2.09 6.78 3.15
C ALA A 104 1.98 7.83 2.05
N THR A 105 0.76 8.27 1.74
CA THR A 105 0.51 9.36 0.78
C THR A 105 1.20 10.66 1.19
N LYS A 106 1.19 11.01 2.48
CA LYS A 106 1.91 12.19 2.98
C LYS A 106 3.42 12.04 2.80
N ALA A 107 3.99 10.90 3.17
CA ALA A 107 5.42 10.64 3.00
C ALA A 107 5.87 10.70 1.52
N LEU A 108 5.01 10.25 0.59
CA LEU A 108 5.28 10.31 -0.85
C LEU A 108 5.14 11.74 -1.41
N LYS A 109 4.17 12.52 -0.92
CA LYS A 109 4.04 13.95 -1.26
C LYS A 109 5.21 14.77 -0.73
N ASP A 110 5.65 14.49 0.50
CA ASP A 110 6.82 15.14 1.12
C ASP A 110 8.11 14.84 0.34
N ALA A 111 8.15 13.74 -0.43
CA ALA A 111 9.25 13.41 -1.33
C ALA A 111 9.17 14.09 -2.71
N GLY A 112 8.17 14.94 -2.95
CA GLY A 112 8.03 15.73 -4.18
C GLY A 112 7.29 15.02 -5.32
N VAL A 113 6.55 13.95 -5.03
CA VAL A 113 5.97 13.06 -6.04
C VAL A 113 4.45 13.24 -6.12
N LYS A 114 3.89 13.19 -7.33
CA LYS A 114 2.43 13.25 -7.52
C LYS A 114 1.80 11.91 -7.14
N VAL A 115 0.88 11.94 -6.17
CA VAL A 115 0.14 10.76 -5.69
C VAL A 115 -1.32 10.88 -6.11
N GLY A 116 -1.81 9.93 -6.91
CA GLY A 116 -3.21 9.84 -7.32
C GLY A 116 -4.03 8.93 -6.40
N LEU A 117 -5.32 8.72 -6.75
CA LEU A 117 -6.24 7.87 -5.98
C LEU A 117 -5.75 6.42 -5.85
N LEU A 118 -5.05 5.90 -6.87
CA LEU A 118 -4.49 4.55 -6.92
C LEU A 118 -3.01 4.48 -6.49
N GLY A 119 -2.50 5.55 -5.86
CA GLY A 119 -1.09 5.68 -5.48
C GLY A 119 -0.24 6.38 -6.54
N VAL A 120 1.07 6.10 -6.52
CA VAL A 120 2.07 6.74 -7.39
C VAL A 120 2.15 6.04 -8.75
N SER A 121 2.27 6.80 -9.84
CA SER A 121 2.44 6.25 -11.18
C SER A 121 3.81 5.62 -11.36
N LYS A 122 3.99 4.75 -12.38
CA LYS A 122 5.31 4.12 -12.62
C LYS A 122 6.38 5.14 -12.98
N GLU A 123 6.01 6.20 -13.69
CA GLU A 123 6.89 7.30 -14.09
C GLU A 123 7.36 8.08 -12.86
N GLU A 124 6.42 8.45 -12.00
CA GLU A 124 6.68 9.17 -10.75
C GLU A 124 7.48 8.33 -9.75
N MET A 125 7.30 7.00 -9.76
CA MET A 125 8.06 6.08 -8.91
C MET A 125 9.55 5.99 -9.29
N LYS A 126 9.93 6.30 -10.55
CA LYS A 126 11.35 6.36 -10.95
C LYS A 126 12.08 7.52 -10.28
N LYS A 127 11.38 8.63 -9.99
CA LYS A 127 11.94 9.83 -9.33
C LYS A 127 12.28 9.60 -7.87
N LEU A 128 11.75 8.53 -7.26
CA LEU A 128 12.00 8.13 -5.87
C LEU A 128 13.24 7.26 -5.69
N VAL A 129 13.88 6.83 -6.78
CA VAL A 129 15.06 5.96 -6.73
C VAL A 129 16.30 6.80 -6.41
N ASP A 130 17.09 6.34 -5.43
CA ASP A 130 18.34 7.04 -5.05
C ASP A 130 19.28 7.17 -6.26
N GLY A 131 19.85 8.38 -6.41
CA GLY A 131 20.72 8.75 -7.52
C GLY A 131 19.99 9.22 -8.78
N VAL A 132 18.67 9.39 -8.74
CA VAL A 132 17.87 9.93 -9.85
C VAL A 132 17.39 11.35 -9.50
N CYS A 133 17.32 12.24 -10.47
CA CYS A 133 16.77 13.59 -10.30
C CYS A 133 15.29 13.51 -9.89
N ARG A 134 14.94 14.15 -8.76
CA ARG A 134 13.57 14.16 -8.22
C ARG A 134 12.56 14.91 -9.09
N SER A 135 13.03 15.80 -9.96
CA SER A 135 12.16 16.61 -10.83
C SER A 135 11.80 15.87 -12.13
N CYS A 136 12.80 15.44 -12.90
CA CYS A 136 12.60 14.86 -14.23
C CYS A 136 12.77 13.33 -14.29
N GLY A 137 13.39 12.68 -13.30
CA GLY A 137 13.64 11.24 -13.34
C GLY A 137 14.91 10.81 -14.10
N TYR A 138 15.83 11.74 -14.38
CA TYR A 138 17.12 11.47 -15.04
C TYR A 138 18.16 10.86 -14.07
N ASP A 139 18.94 9.87 -14.52
CA ASP A 139 19.97 9.20 -13.71
C ASP A 139 21.18 10.13 -13.47
N MET A 140 21.46 10.46 -12.22
CA MET A 140 22.55 11.35 -11.81
C MET A 140 23.74 10.60 -11.19
N ARG A 141 23.71 9.26 -11.12
CA ARG A 141 24.78 8.47 -10.48
C ARG A 141 26.13 8.59 -11.17
N SER A 142 26.14 8.90 -12.47
CA SER A 142 27.34 9.02 -13.29
C SER A 142 27.81 10.46 -13.50
N LEU A 143 27.13 11.46 -12.92
CA LEU A 143 27.38 12.88 -13.18
C LEU A 143 28.18 13.54 -12.04
N PRO A 144 29.26 14.28 -12.35
CA PRO A 144 30.09 14.96 -11.35
C PRO A 144 29.51 16.31 -10.85
N GLY A 145 28.19 16.52 -10.88
CA GLY A 145 27.56 17.82 -10.58
C GLY A 145 26.32 17.74 -9.68
N LEU A 146 26.04 18.83 -8.95
CA LEU A 146 24.84 18.99 -8.12
C LEU A 146 23.60 19.46 -8.90
N GLN A 147 23.71 19.68 -10.22
CA GLN A 147 22.59 20.14 -11.06
C GLN A 147 22.29 19.14 -12.17
N CYS A 148 21.00 18.87 -12.37
CA CYS A 148 20.52 17.96 -13.40
C CYS A 148 20.67 18.60 -14.79
N PRO A 149 21.31 17.93 -15.78
CA PRO A 149 21.51 18.50 -17.11
C PRO A 149 20.21 18.65 -17.92
N GLU A 150 19.22 17.77 -17.70
CA GLU A 150 17.95 17.81 -18.45
C GLU A 150 16.98 18.92 -17.99
N CYS A 151 16.91 19.18 -16.69
CA CYS A 151 15.88 20.07 -16.13
C CYS A 151 16.43 21.21 -15.27
N GLY A 152 17.74 21.30 -15.10
CA GLY A 152 18.40 22.34 -14.29
C GLY A 152 18.14 22.28 -12.79
N ALA A 153 17.36 21.30 -12.31
CA ALA A 153 17.06 21.17 -10.89
C ALA A 153 18.31 20.80 -10.08
N ALA A 154 18.47 21.41 -8.91
CA ALA A 154 19.49 21.01 -7.94
C ALA A 154 19.14 19.64 -7.33
N ALA A 155 20.16 18.82 -7.08
CA ALA A 155 20.08 17.46 -6.52
C ALA A 155 19.42 17.40 -5.14
#